data_AF-A0A8X6SFC5-F1
#
_entry.id   AF-A0A8X6SFC5-F1
#
_cell.length_a   1.000
_cell.length_b   1.000
_cell.length_c   1.000
_cell.angle_alpha   90.00
_cell.angle_beta   90.00
_cell.angle_gamma   90.00
#
_symmetry.space_group_name_H-M   'P 1'
#
loop_
_entity.id
_entity.type
_entity.pdbx_description
1 polymer ?
#
loop_
_entity_poly.entity_id
_entity_poly.type
_entity_poly.pdbx_seq_one_letter_code
_entity_poly.pdbx_strand_id
1 'polypeptide(L)'
;MDPAFQVGAIQGHGGSIMVCGVFLWHCSGSLVRVPTSLNAIRQVDLLGDHLHPLMLFCYPHGNGVFQQDNCTSHKSRFATSYLDEHSSDFSVIN
;
A
#
# COMPACT_ATOMS: atom_id res chain seq x y z
N MET A 1 32.14 -27.73 -26.62
CA MET A 1 31.22 -27.21 -25.58
C MET A 1 31.67 -25.79 -25.29
N ASP A 2 30.94 -24.80 -25.82
CA ASP A 2 31.27 -23.38 -25.66
C ASP A 2 30.50 -22.85 -24.44
N PRO A 3 31.14 -22.26 -23.42
CA PRO A 3 30.41 -21.75 -22.27
C PRO A 3 29.72 -20.43 -22.64
N ALA A 4 28.40 -20.47 -22.77
CA ALA A 4 27.60 -19.26 -22.96
C ALA A 4 27.80 -18.31 -21.77
N PHE A 5 28.46 -17.18 -22.00
CA PHE A 5 28.62 -16.12 -21.03
C PHE A 5 27.27 -15.45 -20.79
N GLN A 6 26.60 -15.77 -19.68
CA GLN A 6 25.39 -15.06 -19.27
C GLN A 6 25.80 -13.74 -18.62
N VAL A 7 25.59 -12.64 -19.33
CA VAL A 7 25.59 -11.29 -18.76
C VAL A 7 24.56 -11.27 -17.63
N GLY A 8 24.97 -10.88 -16.43
CA GLY A 8 24.08 -10.76 -15.29
C GLY A 8 22.96 -9.76 -15.59
N ALA A 9 21.76 -10.28 -15.85
CA ALA A 9 20.57 -9.45 -15.96
C ALA A 9 20.04 -9.18 -14.54
N ILE A 10 19.79 -7.90 -14.22
CA ILE A 10 19.25 -7.46 -12.93
C ILE A 10 17.79 -7.94 -12.74
N GLN A 11 17.14 -8.38 -13.82
CA GLN A 11 15.79 -8.90 -13.83
C GLN A 11 15.69 -10.10 -14.76
N GLY A 12 15.24 -11.25 -14.23
CA GLY A 12 15.00 -12.45 -15.02
C GLY A 12 13.78 -12.31 -15.92
N HIS A 13 13.68 -13.15 -16.95
CA HIS A 13 12.55 -13.16 -17.90
C HIS A 13 11.23 -13.70 -17.29
N GLY A 14 11.23 -14.04 -16.00
CA GLY A 14 10.03 -14.37 -15.23
C GLY A 14 9.34 -13.07 -14.80
N GLY A 15 8.08 -12.90 -15.17
CA GLY A 15 7.31 -11.70 -14.82
C GLY A 15 7.27 -11.43 -13.31
N SER A 16 6.97 -10.18 -12.94
CA SER A 16 6.85 -9.77 -11.53
C SER A 16 5.40 -9.71 -11.07
N ILE A 17 5.20 -9.88 -9.76
CA ILE A 17 3.94 -9.58 -9.09
C ILE A 17 4.13 -8.35 -8.22
N MET A 18 3.11 -7.49 -8.18
CA MET A 18 3.03 -6.37 -7.26
C MET A 18 2.01 -6.70 -6.18
N VAL A 19 2.36 -6.43 -4.93
CA VAL A 19 1.49 -6.61 -3.77
C VAL A 19 1.54 -5.33 -2.96
N CYS A 20 0.39 -4.85 -2.52
CA CYS A 20 0.28 -3.73 -1.59
C CYS A 20 -0.32 -4.25 -0.29
N GLY A 21 0.10 -3.71 0.84
CA GLY A 21 -0.46 -4.12 2.11
C GLY A 21 -0.30 -3.06 3.18
N VAL A 22 -1.13 -3.19 4.19
CA VAL A 22 -1.07 -2.42 5.43
C VAL A 22 -0.67 -3.35 6.54
N PHE A 23 0.27 -2.96 7.39
CA PHE A 23 0.80 -3.81 8.45
C PHE A 23 0.86 -3.03 9.76
N LEU A 24 0.59 -3.73 10.86
CA LEU A 24 0.72 -3.17 12.20
C LEU A 24 1.46 -4.15 13.10
N TRP A 25 2.22 -3.64 14.07
CA TRP A 25 2.98 -4.48 15.00
C TRP A 25 2.10 -5.51 15.73
N HIS A 26 0.96 -5.07 16.25
CA HIS A 26 0.07 -5.91 17.08
C HIS A 26 -1.02 -6.63 16.29
N CYS A 27 -1.24 -6.29 15.02
CA CYS A 27 -2.33 -6.82 14.21
C CYS A 27 -1.79 -7.37 12.90
N SER A 28 -2.23 -8.57 12.52
CA SER A 28 -1.93 -9.11 11.19
C SER A 28 -2.56 -8.19 10.14
N GLY A 29 -1.69 -7.63 9.30
CA GLY A 29 -2.07 -6.74 8.21
C GLY A 29 -2.82 -7.41 7.06
N SER A 30 -3.24 -6.61 6.08
CA SER A 30 -3.79 -7.11 4.81
C SER A 30 -2.74 -6.99 3.71
N LEU A 31 -2.69 -7.98 2.81
CA LEU A 31 -1.89 -7.95 1.58
C LEU A 31 -2.81 -8.25 0.40
N VAL A 32 -2.90 -7.31 -0.53
CA VAL A 32 -3.68 -7.44 -1.77
C VAL A 32 -2.75 -7.44 -2.97
N ARG A 33 -2.99 -8.35 -3.91
CA ARG A 33 -2.31 -8.35 -5.19
C ARG A 33 -2.81 -7.18 -6.03
N VAL A 34 -1.90 -6.32 -6.46
CA VAL A 34 -2.20 -5.15 -7.30
C VAL A 34 -1.69 -5.42 -8.71
N PRO A 35 -2.37 -4.91 -9.77
CA PRO A 35 -1.78 -4.87 -11.10
C PRO A 35 -0.43 -4.15 -11.08
N THR A 36 0.35 -4.30 -12.15
CA THR A 36 1.71 -3.76 -12.30
C THR A 36 1.84 -2.26 -11.99
N SER A 37 0.74 -1.49 -11.97
CA SER A 37 0.71 -0.16 -11.34
C SER A 37 -0.50 0.03 -10.43
N LEU A 38 -0.26 0.73 -9.32
CA LEU A 38 -1.28 1.16 -8.38
C LEU A 38 -1.80 2.53 -8.80
N ASN A 39 -3.08 2.62 -9.17
CA ASN A 39 -3.75 3.87 -9.55
C ASN A 39 -4.52 4.46 -8.35
N ALA A 40 -4.81 5.76 -8.38
CA ALA A 40 -5.57 6.52 -7.40
C ALA A 40 -6.87 5.85 -6.94
N ILE A 41 -7.67 5.29 -7.86
CA ILE A 41 -8.94 4.60 -7.50
C ILE A 41 -8.65 3.38 -6.64
N ARG A 42 -7.69 2.54 -7.06
CA ARG A 42 -7.29 1.34 -6.31
C ARG A 42 -6.63 1.68 -4.98
N GLN A 43 -5.99 2.85 -4.89
CA GLN A 43 -5.48 3.35 -3.62
C GLN A 43 -6.62 3.65 -2.65
N VAL A 44 -7.70 4.28 -3.10
CA VAL A 44 -8.88 4.50 -2.25
C VAL A 44 -9.52 3.17 -1.85
N ASP A 45 -9.64 2.20 -2.77
CA ASP A 45 -10.13 0.86 -2.44
C ASP A 45 -9.27 0.20 -1.35
N LEU A 46 -7.93 0.27 -1.46
CA LEU A 46 -7.02 -0.26 -0.44
C LEU A 46 -7.21 0.44 0.92
N LEU A 47 -7.38 1.76 0.91
CA LEU A 47 -7.60 2.53 2.14
C LEU A 47 -8.94 2.14 2.79
N GLY A 48 -10.01 2.03 2.01
CA GLY A 48 -11.34 1.67 2.50
C GLY A 48 -11.49 0.22 2.92
N ASP A 49 -11.02 -0.73 2.11
CA ASP A 49 -11.26 -2.15 2.34
C ASP A 49 -10.28 -2.77 3.34
N HIS A 50 -9.12 -2.13 3.56
CA HIS A 50 -8.05 -2.70 4.36
C HIS A 50 -7.53 -1.77 5.46
N LEU A 51 -7.22 -0.51 5.16
CA LEU A 51 -6.67 0.38 6.18
C LEU A 51 -7.72 0.76 7.22
N HIS A 52 -8.85 1.30 6.80
CA HIS A 52 -9.85 1.87 7.72
C HIS A 52 -10.41 0.82 8.70
N PRO A 53 -10.79 -0.40 8.26
CA PRO A 53 -11.17 -1.48 9.18
C PRO A 53 -10.06 -1.85 10.16
N LEU A 54 -8.80 -1.88 9.70
CA LEU A 54 -7.66 -2.18 10.56
C LEU A 54 -7.45 -1.09 11.63
N MET A 55 -7.59 0.19 11.25
CA MET A 55 -7.47 1.32 12.17
C MET A 55 -8.59 1.30 13.21
N LEU A 56 -9.84 1.08 12.81
CA LEU A 56 -10.96 0.97 13.75
C LEU A 56 -10.82 -0.23 14.69
N PHE A 57 -10.26 -1.35 14.22
CA PHE A 57 -10.06 -2.54 15.04
C PHE A 57 -8.90 -2.38 16.04
N CYS A 58 -7.75 -1.87 15.60
CA CYS A 58 -6.54 -1.80 16.44
C CYS A 58 -6.44 -0.49 17.24
N TYR A 59 -7.11 0.58 16.80
CA TYR A 59 -7.09 1.92 17.40
C TYR A 59 -8.52 2.51 17.54
N PRO A 60 -9.41 1.87 18.32
CA PRO A 60 -10.82 2.29 18.41
C PRO A 60 -11.02 3.69 19.01
N HIS A 61 -10.00 4.27 19.64
CA HIS A 61 -10.03 5.64 20.17
C HIS A 61 -9.52 6.70 19.19
N GLY A 62 -9.22 6.32 17.95
CA GLY A 62 -8.76 7.26 16.91
C GLY A 62 -7.31 7.72 17.06
N ASN A 63 -6.52 7.05 17.89
CA ASN A 63 -5.12 7.39 18.16
C ASN A 63 -4.12 6.66 17.25
N GLY A 64 -4.62 6.02 16.19
CA GLY A 64 -3.77 5.34 15.22
C GLY A 64 -3.05 6.33 14.31
N VAL A 65 -1.86 5.95 13.86
CA VAL A 65 -1.08 6.72 12.88
C VAL A 65 -0.78 5.83 11.68
N PHE A 66 -1.20 6.29 10.49
CA PHE A 66 -0.89 5.64 9.24
C PHE A 66 0.29 6.33 8.56
N GLN A 67 1.31 5.53 8.20
CA GLN A 67 2.45 5.98 7.40
C GLN A 67 2.33 5.40 6.00
N GLN A 68 2.57 6.24 5.00
CA GLN A 68 2.68 5.83 3.59
C GLN A 68 3.84 6.55 2.91
N ASP A 69 4.29 6.01 1.77
CA ASP A 69 5.32 6.66 0.97
C ASP A 69 4.77 7.82 0.11
N ASN A 70 5.67 8.58 -0.51
CA ASN A 70 5.32 9.76 -1.29
C ASN A 70 4.94 9.47 -2.77
N CYS A 71 4.57 8.23 -3.12
CA CYS A 71 4.19 7.87 -4.49
C CYS A 71 3.01 8.71 -4.99
N THR A 72 2.99 8.98 -6.29
CA THR A 72 1.99 9.82 -6.96
C THR A 72 0.56 9.31 -6.75
N SER A 73 0.37 7.99 -6.58
CA SER A 73 -0.94 7.39 -6.27
C SER A 73 -1.42 7.76 -4.87
N HIS A 74 -0.55 7.74 -3.86
CA HIS A 74 -0.84 8.14 -2.48
C HIS A 74 -1.13 9.63 -2.35
N LYS A 75 -0.49 10.45 -3.19
CA LYS A 75 -0.72 11.90 -3.26
C LYS A 75 -1.84 12.31 -4.22
N SER A 76 -2.56 11.35 -4.80
CA SER A 76 -3.66 11.64 -5.70
C SER A 76 -4.80 12.34 -4.96
N ARG A 77 -5.55 13.20 -5.65
CA ARG A 77 -6.69 13.93 -5.05
C ARG A 77 -7.70 12.98 -4.41
N PHE A 78 -7.94 11.82 -5.01
CA PHE A 78 -8.85 10.80 -4.46
C PHE A 78 -8.33 10.23 -3.14
N ALA A 79 -7.05 9.84 -3.08
CA ALA A 79 -6.45 9.33 -1.85
C ALA A 79 -6.41 10.40 -0.75
N THR A 80 -6.03 11.64 -1.08
CA THR A 80 -6.01 12.72 -0.08
C THR A 80 -7.41 13.09 0.41
N SER A 81 -8.43 13.09 -0.46
CA SER A 81 -9.81 13.36 -0.05
C SER A 81 -10.35 12.26 0.87
N TYR A 82 -10.03 10.99 0.61
CA TYR A 82 -10.40 9.90 1.50
C TYR A 82 -9.77 10.07 2.89
N LEU A 83 -8.47 10.38 2.95
CA LEU A 83 -7.77 10.57 4.22
C LEU A 83 -8.27 11.78 5.03
N ASP A 84 -8.70 12.84 4.34
CA ASP A 84 -9.28 14.04 4.96
C ASP A 84 -10.66 13.73 5.58
N GLU A 85 -11.50 12.99 4.84
CA GLU A 85 -12.82 12.53 5.32
C GLU A 85 -12.70 11.65 6.57
N HIS A 86 -11.62 10.86 6.69
CA HIS A 86 -11.37 9.95 7.81
C HIS A 86 -10.36 10.50 8.84
N SER A 87 -10.10 11.80 8.84
CA SER A 87 -9.13 12.44 9.74
C SER A 87 -9.49 12.36 11.24
N SER A 88 -10.75 12.10 11.58
CA SER A 88 -11.18 11.81 12.96
C SER A 88 -10.75 10.43 13.46
N ASP A 89 -10.54 9.49 12.54
CA ASP A 89 -10.38 8.07 12.86
C ASP A 89 -8.90 7.70 13.03
N PHE A 90 -8.01 8.44 12.37
CA PHE A 90 -6.57 8.29 12.51
C PHE A 90 -5.81 9.46 11.90
N SER A 91 -4.54 9.59 12.31
CA SER A 91 -3.62 10.58 11.73
C SER A 91 -2.77 9.98 10.61
N VAL A 92 -2.33 10.80 9.66
CA VAL A 92 -1.44 10.38 8.56
C VAL A 92 -0.10 11.11 8.64
N ILE A 93 1.00 10.38 8.45
CA ILE A 93 2.35 10.95 8.32
C ILE A 93 3.00 10.47 7.00
N ASN A 94 3.71 11.37 6.32
CA ASN A 94 4.44 11.12 5.06
C ASN A 94 5.93 11.40 5.20
#